data_AF-A0A1I7X3J8-F1
#
_entry.id   AF-A0A1I7X3J8-F1
#
_cell.length_a   1.000
_cell.length_b   1.000
_cell.length_c   1.000
_cell.angle_alpha   90.00
_cell.angle_beta   90.00
_cell.angle_gamma   90.00
#
_symmetry.space_group_name_H-M   'P 1'
#
loop_
_entity.id
_entity.type
_entity.pdbx_description
1 polymer ?
#
loop_
_entity_poly.entity_id
_entity_poly.type
_entity_poly.pdbx_seq_one_letter_code
_entity_poly.pdbx_strand_id
1 'polypeptide(L)'
;MIITINNDFKANGVAVFANNDVDCTAMHGRITVDLIDAAIRNIDGDHNRLTAYIVEIGKCHRNLRQQGLGIGMWDEFGDSLIDCLRRYDSVRKHKELRRAWLALIAYIIDNLKQGQSLQRSGSSYDLSTDRGSPSSQKRV
;
A
#
# COMPACT_ATOMS: atom_id res chain seq x y z
N MET A 1 -23.33 -20.33 6.69
CA MET A 1 -22.55 -20.88 5.57
C MET A 1 -21.17 -20.25 5.64
N ILE A 2 -20.18 -20.99 6.16
CA ILE A 2 -18.81 -20.51 6.35
C ILE A 2 -18.10 -20.74 5.02
N ILE A 3 -17.78 -19.68 4.28
CA ILE A 3 -16.98 -19.79 3.06
C ILE A 3 -15.52 -19.67 3.46
N THR A 4 -14.81 -20.80 3.35
CA THR A 4 -13.37 -20.93 3.50
C THR A 4 -12.65 -19.91 2.63
N ILE A 5 -11.80 -19.10 3.26
CA ILE A 5 -10.90 -18.19 2.55
C ILE A 5 -9.83 -19.05 1.89
N ASN A 6 -9.92 -19.25 0.57
CA ASN A 6 -8.90 -19.97 -0.19
C ASN A 6 -7.55 -19.23 -0.08
N ASN A 7 -6.52 -19.97 0.31
CA ASN A 7 -5.16 -19.51 0.60
C ASN A 7 -4.30 -19.20 -0.64
N ASP A 8 -4.91 -18.94 -1.79
CA ASP A 8 -4.19 -18.77 -3.07
C ASP A 8 -3.91 -17.31 -3.45
N PHE A 9 -3.98 -16.38 -2.50
CA PHE A 9 -3.45 -15.02 -2.69
C PHE A 9 -1.91 -14.99 -2.55
N LYS A 10 -1.21 -15.99 -3.11
CA LYS A 10 0.24 -15.97 -3.23
C LYS A 10 0.60 -14.95 -4.30
N ALA A 11 1.07 -13.78 -3.88
CA ALA A 11 2.26 -13.02 -4.32
C ALA A 11 2.77 -13.13 -5.78
N ASN A 12 2.00 -13.63 -6.74
CA ASN A 12 2.37 -13.84 -8.13
C ASN A 12 1.72 -12.82 -9.07
N GLY A 13 0.69 -12.09 -8.64
CA GLY A 13 0.07 -11.04 -9.44
C GLY A 13 0.97 -9.81 -9.66
N VAL A 14 1.90 -9.55 -8.73
CA VAL A 14 2.76 -8.35 -8.75
C VAL A 14 3.94 -8.50 -9.72
N ALA A 15 4.29 -9.72 -10.14
CA ALA A 15 5.35 -9.94 -11.14
C ALA A 15 4.86 -9.82 -12.60
N VAL A 16 3.54 -9.66 -12.82
CA VAL A 16 2.93 -9.56 -14.15
C VAL A 16 3.13 -8.18 -14.80
N PHE A 17 3.57 -7.18 -14.02
CA PHE A 17 3.72 -5.78 -14.47
C PHE A 17 4.85 -5.54 -15.48
N ALA A 18 5.76 -6.50 -15.69
CA ALA A 18 6.96 -6.26 -16.49
C ALA A 18 6.84 -6.69 -17.96
N ASN A 19 5.86 -7.52 -18.35
CA ASN A 19 6.04 -8.33 -19.57
C ASN A 19 4.79 -8.59 -20.44
N ASN A 20 3.74 -7.77 -20.40
CA ASN A 20 2.72 -7.90 -21.44
C ASN A 20 1.97 -6.60 -21.72
N ASP A 21 1.78 -6.35 -23.02
CA ASP A 21 0.91 -5.35 -23.65
C ASP A 21 -0.60 -5.63 -23.38
N VAL A 22 -0.90 -6.25 -22.24
CA VAL A 22 -2.25 -6.27 -21.66
C VAL A 22 -2.51 -4.86 -21.19
N ASP A 23 -3.70 -4.32 -21.45
CA ASP A 23 -4.11 -3.00 -21.00
C ASP A 23 -3.99 -2.89 -19.46
N CYS A 24 -2.80 -2.49 -19.00
CA CYS A 24 -2.42 -2.39 -17.60
C CYS A 24 -3.35 -1.45 -16.86
N THR A 25 -3.95 -0.48 -17.58
CA THR A 25 -4.94 0.46 -17.05
C THR A 25 -6.24 -0.25 -16.70
N ALA A 26 -6.78 -1.07 -17.61
CA ALA A 26 -7.99 -1.84 -17.37
C ALA A 26 -7.80 -2.86 -16.23
N MET A 27 -6.62 -3.47 -16.13
CA MET A 27 -6.27 -4.35 -15.01
C MET A 27 -6.19 -3.57 -13.69
N HIS A 28 -5.46 -2.46 -13.64
CA HIS A 28 -5.37 -1.61 -12.44
C HIS A 28 -6.75 -1.12 -12.01
N GLY A 29 -7.60 -0.71 -12.94
CA GLY A 29 -8.98 -0.31 -12.66
C GLY A 29 -9.77 -1.40 -11.94
N ARG A 30 -9.66 -2.66 -12.39
CA ARG A 30 -10.31 -3.80 -11.69
C ARG A 30 -9.76 -3.99 -10.29
N ILE A 31 -8.43 -4.04 -10.14
CA ILE A 31 -7.77 -4.23 -8.84
C ILE A 31 -8.14 -3.10 -7.87
N THR A 32 -8.24 -1.85 -8.34
CA THR A 32 -8.70 -0.71 -7.54
C THR A 32 -10.14 -0.88 -7.08
N VAL A 33 -11.04 -1.33 -7.95
CA VAL A 33 -12.44 -1.58 -7.57
C VAL A 33 -12.52 -2.74 -6.56
N ASP A 34 -11.76 -3.80 -6.77
CA ASP A 34 -11.70 -4.95 -5.85
C ASP A 34 -11.17 -4.55 -4.46
N LEU A 35 -10.18 -3.64 -4.42
CA LEU A 35 -9.67 -3.06 -3.17
C LEU A 35 -10.76 -2.30 -2.41
N ILE A 36 -11.53 -1.45 -3.11
CA ILE A 36 -12.63 -0.68 -2.51
C ILE A 36 -13.73 -1.62 -2.03
N ASP A 37 -14.11 -2.64 -2.83
CA ASP A 37 -15.10 -3.64 -2.47
C ASP A 37 -14.66 -4.48 -1.25
N ALA A 38 -13.38 -4.87 -1.20
CA ALA A 38 -12.80 -5.52 -0.03
C ALA A 38 -12.85 -4.61 1.20
N ALA A 39 -12.57 -3.32 1.06
CA ALA A 39 -12.63 -2.37 2.16
C ALA A 39 -14.05 -2.21 2.70
N ILE A 40 -15.06 -2.11 1.82
CA ILE A 40 -16.47 -2.01 2.21
C ILE A 40 -16.95 -3.28 2.93
N ARG A 41 -16.66 -4.47 2.37
CA ARG A 41 -17.14 -5.74 2.94
C ARG A 41 -16.50 -6.10 4.28
N ASN A 42 -15.31 -5.58 4.57
CA ASN A 42 -14.56 -5.90 5.78
C ASN A 42 -14.53 -4.74 6.79
N ILE A 43 -15.27 -3.65 6.56
CA ILE A 43 -15.24 -2.47 7.44
C ILE A 43 -15.71 -2.78 8.87
N ASP A 44 -16.70 -3.67 9.01
CA ASP A 44 -17.23 -4.15 10.28
C ASP A 44 -16.52 -5.44 10.77
N GLY A 45 -15.51 -5.90 10.03
CA GLY A 45 -14.80 -7.16 10.25
C GLY A 45 -13.41 -6.99 10.86
N ASP A 46 -12.49 -7.90 10.51
CA ASP A 46 -11.10 -7.82 10.98
C ASP A 46 -10.33 -6.71 10.26
N HIS A 47 -10.39 -5.52 10.86
CA HIS A 47 -9.74 -4.31 10.36
C HIS A 47 -8.22 -4.47 10.19
N ASN A 48 -7.56 -5.31 11.00
CA ASN A 48 -6.11 -5.48 10.93
C ASN A 48 -5.67 -6.18 9.64
N ARG A 49 -6.46 -7.15 9.17
CA ARG A 49 -6.17 -7.86 7.91
C ARG A 49 -6.34 -6.95 6.70
N LEU A 50 -7.39 -6.12 6.70
CA LEU A 50 -7.61 -5.13 5.65
C LEU A 50 -6.46 -4.09 5.64
N THR A 51 -6.11 -3.55 6.81
CA THR A 51 -4.99 -2.61 6.96
C THR A 51 -3.69 -3.20 6.44
N ALA A 52 -3.33 -4.42 6.87
CA ALA A 52 -2.10 -5.08 6.44
C ALA A 52 -2.06 -5.30 4.92
N TYR A 53 -3.20 -5.65 4.32
CA TYR A 53 -3.33 -5.80 2.87
C TYR A 53 -3.09 -4.48 2.13
N ILE A 54 -3.75 -3.39 2.54
CA ILE A 54 -3.59 -2.06 1.92
C ILE A 54 -2.14 -1.57 2.06
N VAL A 55 -1.53 -1.75 3.24
CA VAL A 55 -0.13 -1.40 3.49
C VAL A 55 0.81 -2.18 2.59
N GLU A 56 0.55 -3.47 2.33
CA GLU A 56 1.38 -4.26 1.42
C GLU A 56 1.30 -3.75 -0.03
N ILE A 57 0.13 -3.33 -0.50
CA ILE A 57 -0.02 -2.66 -1.80
C ILE A 57 0.85 -1.41 -1.85
N GLY A 58 0.83 -0.58 -0.81
CA GLY A 58 1.68 0.61 -0.70
C GLY A 58 3.17 0.28 -0.82
N LYS A 59 3.63 -0.80 -0.15
CA LYS A 59 5.03 -1.26 -0.24
C LYS A 59 5.41 -1.67 -1.66
N CYS A 60 4.54 -2.36 -2.39
CA CYS A 60 4.79 -2.75 -3.77
C CYS A 60 5.04 -1.54 -4.68
N HIS A 61 4.41 -0.40 -4.41
CA HIS A 61 4.56 0.84 -5.17
C HIS A 61 5.78 1.68 -4.78
N ARG A 62 6.55 1.26 -3.78
CA ARG A 62 7.69 2.04 -3.27
C ARG A 62 8.78 2.26 -4.30
N ASN A 63 9.10 1.25 -5.10
CA ASN A 63 10.18 1.34 -6.10
C ASN A 63 9.80 2.29 -7.25
N LEU A 64 8.51 2.55 -7.45
CA LEU A 64 8.00 3.48 -8.46
C LEU A 64 8.20 4.96 -8.07
N ARG A 65 8.61 5.24 -6.83
CA ARG A 65 8.94 6.61 -6.41
C ARG A 65 10.06 7.23 -7.25
N GLN A 66 11.02 6.41 -7.69
CA GLN A 66 12.09 6.85 -8.60
C GLN A 66 11.58 7.15 -10.02
N GLN A 67 10.40 6.62 -10.38
CA GLN A 67 9.72 6.82 -11.66
C GLN A 67 8.67 7.95 -11.59
N GLY A 68 8.69 8.76 -10.53
CA GLY A 68 7.78 9.90 -10.36
C GLY A 68 6.52 9.61 -9.54
N LEU A 69 6.28 8.36 -9.11
CA LEU A 69 5.15 8.02 -8.23
C LEU A 69 5.49 8.35 -6.77
N GLY A 70 5.57 9.65 -6.48
CA GLY A 70 5.79 10.17 -5.13
C GLY A 70 4.58 9.96 -4.21
N ILE A 71 4.77 10.21 -2.92
CA ILE A 71 3.70 10.06 -1.91
C ILE A 71 2.47 10.94 -2.22
N GLY A 72 2.68 12.12 -2.81
CA GLY A 72 1.60 13.04 -3.19
C GLY A 72 0.68 12.51 -4.30
N MET A 73 1.13 11.53 -5.10
CA MET A 73 0.28 10.90 -6.11
C MET A 73 -0.90 10.15 -5.46
N TRP A 74 -0.74 9.63 -4.25
CA TRP A 74 -1.85 9.03 -3.51
C TRP A 74 -2.90 10.05 -3.08
N ASP A 75 -2.50 11.30 -2.83
CA ASP A 75 -3.45 12.37 -2.50
C ASP A 75 -4.28 12.72 -3.74
N GLU A 76 -3.64 12.89 -4.90
CA GLU A 76 -4.32 13.11 -6.19
C GLU A 76 -5.25 11.94 -6.57
N PHE A 77 -4.83 10.71 -6.27
CA PHE A 77 -5.65 9.52 -6.46
C PHE A 77 -6.88 9.51 -5.54
N GLY A 78 -6.71 9.86 -4.26
CA GLY A 78 -7.81 10.00 -3.31
C GLY A 78 -8.83 11.06 -3.76
N ASP A 79 -8.37 12.22 -4.17
CA ASP A 79 -9.22 13.31 -4.68
C ASP A 79 -10.01 12.86 -5.92
N SER A 80 -9.36 12.15 -6.85
CA SER A 80 -10.00 11.61 -8.04
C SER A 80 -11.13 10.63 -7.72
N LEU A 81 -10.94 9.77 -6.70
CA LEU A 81 -12.00 8.86 -6.23
C LEU A 81 -13.17 9.63 -5.62
N ILE A 82 -12.90 10.63 -4.79
CA ILE A 82 -13.94 11.47 -4.17
C ILE A 82 -14.73 12.25 -5.20
N ASP A 83 -14.06 12.85 -6.19
CA ASP A 83 -14.71 13.57 -7.28
C ASP A 83 -15.56 12.63 -8.14
N CYS A 84 -15.09 11.40 -8.36
CA CYS A 84 -15.90 10.38 -9.01
C CYS A 84 -17.19 10.08 -8.23
N LEU A 85 -17.06 9.86 -6.91
CA LEU A 85 -18.19 9.53 -6.03
C LEU A 85 -19.22 10.66 -5.92
N ARG A 86 -18.78 11.93 -5.97
CA ARG A 86 -19.66 13.11 -5.91
C ARG A 86 -20.63 13.22 -7.09
N ARG A 87 -20.33 12.58 -8.22
CA ARG A 87 -21.21 12.54 -9.41
C ARG A 87 -22.45 11.67 -9.18
N TYR A 88 -22.42 10.75 -8.22
CA TYR A 88 -23.55 9.87 -7.93
C TYR A 88 -24.56 10.56 -7.02
N ASP A 89 -25.81 10.59 -7.48
CA ASP A 89 -26.89 11.31 -6.84
C ASP A 89 -27.16 10.86 -5.40
N SER A 90 -27.03 9.56 -5.13
CA SER A 90 -27.14 8.99 -3.77
C SER A 90 -26.10 9.58 -2.82
N VAL A 91 -24.84 9.66 -3.26
CA VAL A 91 -23.76 10.26 -2.47
C VAL A 91 -24.00 11.76 -2.31
N ARG A 92 -24.41 12.46 -3.38
CA ARG A 92 -24.67 13.91 -3.35
C ARG A 92 -25.85 14.31 -2.45
N LYS A 93 -26.88 13.48 -2.32
CA LYS A 93 -28.08 13.79 -1.51
C LYS A 93 -27.88 13.50 -0.02
N HIS A 94 -27.07 12.50 0.34
CA HIS A 94 -26.93 12.04 1.73
C HIS A 94 -25.61 12.49 2.36
N LYS A 95 -25.67 13.45 3.31
CA LYS A 95 -24.48 14.02 3.98
C LYS A 95 -23.65 12.96 4.68
N GLU A 96 -24.29 12.08 5.45
CA GLU A 96 -23.56 11.05 6.20
C GLU A 96 -22.93 10.01 5.26
N LEU A 97 -23.57 9.69 4.14
CA LEU A 97 -22.96 8.83 3.11
C LEU A 97 -21.70 9.47 2.51
N ARG A 98 -21.69 10.79 2.25
CA ARG A 98 -20.46 11.49 1.83
C ARG A 98 -19.35 11.38 2.85
N ARG A 99 -19.69 11.57 4.13
CA ARG A 99 -18.72 11.48 5.22
C ARG A 99 -18.16 10.07 5.35
N ALA A 100 -18.99 9.05 5.19
CA ALA A 100 -18.57 7.65 5.19
C ALA A 100 -17.58 7.38 4.05
N TRP A 101 -17.90 7.81 2.82
CA TRP A 101 -16.97 7.68 1.68
C TRP A 101 -15.66 8.45 1.89
N LEU A 102 -15.72 9.68 2.40
CA LEU A 102 -14.52 10.46 2.72
C LEU A 102 -13.62 9.71 3.73
N ALA A 103 -14.22 9.17 4.79
CA ALA A 103 -13.47 8.43 5.81
C ALA A 103 -12.86 7.13 5.23
N LEU A 104 -13.61 6.39 4.42
CA LEU A 104 -13.14 5.17 3.79
C LEU A 104 -11.97 5.43 2.82
N ILE A 105 -12.09 6.43 1.96
CA ILE A 105 -11.02 6.79 1.02
C ILE A 105 -9.80 7.29 1.79
N ALA A 106 -9.95 8.17 2.78
CA ALA A 106 -8.83 8.62 3.61
C ALA A 106 -8.11 7.43 4.26
N TYR A 107 -8.86 6.50 4.85
CA TYR A 107 -8.30 5.27 5.41
C TYR A 107 -7.49 4.46 4.39
N ILE A 108 -8.00 4.27 3.17
CA ILE A 108 -7.27 3.53 2.12
C ILE A 108 -5.98 4.29 1.74
N ILE A 109 -6.08 5.59 1.47
CA ILE A 109 -4.96 6.43 1.05
C ILE A 109 -3.87 6.50 2.11
N ASP A 110 -4.22 6.71 3.38
CA ASP A 110 -3.25 6.80 4.47
C ASP A 110 -2.46 5.51 4.64
N ASN A 111 -3.11 4.36 4.50
CA ASN A 111 -2.44 3.06 4.60
C ASN A 111 -1.56 2.75 3.37
N LEU A 112 -1.97 3.17 2.16
CA LEU A 112 -1.12 3.10 0.96
C LEU A 112 0.14 3.95 1.14
N LYS A 113 -0.02 5.19 1.62
CA LYS A 113 1.08 6.12 1.92
C LYS A 113 2.01 5.56 3.00
N GLN A 114 1.45 4.97 4.05
CA GLN A 114 2.22 4.31 5.10
C GLN A 114 3.08 3.19 4.50
N GLY A 115 2.48 2.28 3.75
CA GLY A 115 3.18 1.18 3.07
C GLY A 115 4.31 1.66 2.17
N GLN A 116 4.06 2.69 1.35
CA GLN A 116 5.08 3.21 0.44
C GLN A 116 6.23 3.93 1.19
N SER A 117 5.93 4.52 2.34
CA SER A 117 6.90 5.26 3.17
C SER A 117 7.77 4.36 4.04
N LEU A 118 7.34 3.12 4.33
CA LEU A 118 8.11 2.19 5.14
C LEU A 118 9.49 1.96 4.51
N GLN A 119 10.54 2.40 5.21
CA GLN A 119 11.89 2.07 4.84
C GLN A 119 12.11 0.58 5.00
N ARG A 120 12.90 -0.03 4.11
CA ARG A 120 13.27 -1.43 4.23
C ARG A 120 14.23 -1.35 5.40
N SER A 121 13.88 -1.86 6.58
CA SER A 121 14.83 -1.89 7.68
C SER A 121 16.07 -2.60 7.15
N GLY A 122 17.09 -1.82 6.82
CA GLY A 122 18.40 -2.34 6.53
C GLY A 122 18.80 -3.07 7.79
N SER A 123 19.07 -4.36 7.68
CA SER A 123 19.78 -5.08 8.72
C SER A 123 21.09 -4.31 8.94
N SER A 124 21.11 -3.46 9.96
CA SER A 124 22.34 -2.83 10.43
C SER A 124 23.09 -3.90 11.22
N TYR A 125 23.79 -4.76 10.50
CA TYR A 125 24.98 -5.40 11.05
C TYR A 125 26.15 -4.48 10.69
N ASP A 126 26.35 -3.41 11.46
CA ASP A 126 27.63 -2.71 11.41
C ASP A 126 28.62 -3.58 12.19
N LEU A 127 29.39 -4.37 11.44
CA LEU A 127 30.47 -5.20 11.94
C LEU A 127 31.46 -4.29 12.64
N SER A 128 31.61 -4.46 13.95
CA SER A 128 32.58 -3.76 14.79
C SER A 128 33.94 -3.73 14.09
N THR A 129 34.35 -2.55 13.62
CA THR A 129 35.72 -2.33 13.19
C THR A 129 36.55 -2.22 14.46
N ASP A 130 37.00 -3.37 14.94
CA ASP A 130 38.03 -3.50 15.96
C ASP A 130 39.30 -2.81 15.45
N ARG A 131 39.46 -1.53 15.79
CA ARG A 131 40.72 -0.81 15.62
C ARG A 131 41.68 -1.32 16.69
N GLY A 132 42.34 -2.43 16.38
CA GLY A 132 43.56 -2.83 17.07
C GLY A 132 44.62 -1.73 16.93
N SER A 133 44.80 -0.93 17.98
CA SER A 133 45.98 -0.07 18.14
C SER A 133 47.15 -0.91 18.66
N PRO A 134 48.38 -0.72 18.13
CA PRO A 134 49.53 -1.53 18.47
C PRO A 134 50.19 -1.06 19.78
N SER A 135 50.33 -1.93 20.77
CA SER A 135 51.22 -1.71 21.92
C SER A 135 52.54 -2.46 21.72
N SER A 136 53.57 -1.68 21.39
CA SER A 136 54.97 -2.09 21.34
C SER A 136 55.45 -2.55 22.72
N GLN A 137 55.87 -3.81 22.84
CA GLN A 137 56.80 -4.20 23.90
C GLN A 137 57.58 -5.45 23.50
N LYS A 138 58.86 -5.26 23.14
CA LYS A 138 60.00 -6.18 23.42
C LYS A 138 61.30 -5.70 22.76
N ARG A 139 62.29 -5.32 23.58
CA ARG A 139 63.70 -5.75 23.45
C ARG A 139 64.40 -5.49 24.79
N VAL A 140 64.68 -6.58 25.51
CA VAL A 140 66.03 -7.11 25.87
C VAL A 140 66.78 -6.17 26.79
#